data_AF-A0AAD4JJ04-F1
#
_entry.id   AF-A0AAD4JJ04-F1
#
_cell.length_a   1.000
_cell.length_b   1.000
_cell.length_c   1.000
_cell.angle_alpha   90.00
_cell.angle_beta   90.00
_cell.angle_gamma   90.00
#
_symmetry.space_group_name_H-M   'P 1'
#
loop_
_entity.id
_entity.type
_entity.pdbx_description
1 polymer ?
#
loop_
_entity_poly.entity_id
_entity_poly.type
_entity_poly.pdbx_seq_one_letter_code
_entity_poly.pdbx_strand_id
1 'polypeptide(L)'
;METKLTIFLLHVFFLLLTLTPPINATAASFNETAAAPSSCRGTIAECNKDLEMLMESEITRRFLEQKKYISPGALKPDQPVCNGGAAGAPYSRGGGCLPAPSNTYHRGCSRYYQCRDDA
;
A
#
# COMPACT_ATOMS: atom_id res chain seq x y z
N MET A 1 0.25 21.73 53.02
CA MET A 1 1.46 21.08 52.46
C MET A 1 1.15 19.67 51.99
N GLU A 2 0.30 18.96 52.73
CA GLU A 2 -0.11 17.58 52.48
C GLU A 2 -0.90 17.38 51.18
N THR A 3 -1.77 18.33 50.80
CA THR A 3 -2.55 18.25 49.55
C THR A 3 -1.72 18.41 48.27
N LYS A 4 -0.58 19.10 48.32
CA LYS A 4 0.32 19.22 47.16
C LYS A 4 1.15 17.95 46.95
N LEU A 5 1.52 17.29 48.05
CA LEU A 5 2.23 16.01 48.01
C LEU A 5 1.36 14.90 47.44
N THR A 6 0.08 14.83 47.85
CA THR A 6 -0.85 13.82 47.34
C THR A 6 -1.15 13.98 45.85
N ILE A 7 -1.32 15.23 45.37
CA ILE A 7 -1.51 15.50 43.94
C ILE A 7 -0.25 15.13 43.14
N PHE A 8 0.93 15.44 43.66
CA PHE A 8 2.20 15.07 43.00
C PHE A 8 2.36 13.54 42.90
N LEU A 9 2.06 12.81 43.97
CA LEU A 9 2.11 11.34 43.97
C LEU A 9 1.10 10.72 43.00
N LEU A 10 -0.11 11.28 42.90
CA LEU A 10 -1.12 10.83 41.93
C LEU A 10 -0.68 11.05 40.48
N HIS A 11 -0.04 12.18 40.17
CA HIS A 11 0.49 12.46 38.83
C HIS A 11 1.66 11.54 38.45
N VAL A 12 2.58 11.27 39.39
CA VAL A 12 3.68 10.32 39.15
C VAL A 12 3.15 8.91 38.90
N PHE A 13 2.13 8.47 39.64
CA PHE A 13 1.50 7.16 39.44
C PHE A 13 0.81 7.05 38.08
N PHE A 14 0.08 8.08 37.66
CA PHE A 14 -0.61 8.09 36.35
C PHE A 14 0.40 8.06 35.19
N LEU A 15 1.51 8.79 35.32
CA LEU A 15 2.57 8.82 34.32
C LEU A 15 3.27 7.45 34.18
N LEU A 16 3.50 6.76 35.30
CA LEU A 16 4.04 5.39 35.30
C LEU A 16 3.11 4.39 34.59
N LEU A 17 1.80 4.54 34.75
CA LEU A 17 0.79 3.69 34.13
C LEU A 17 0.74 3.84 32.59
N THR A 18 1.12 5.02 32.07
CA THR A 18 1.13 5.30 30.62
C THR A 18 2.41 4.88 29.92
N LEU A 19 3.51 4.69 30.67
CA LEU A 19 4.79 4.22 30.11
C LEU A 19 4.87 2.71 29.96
N THR A 20 3.97 1.95 30.57
CA THR A 20 3.89 0.52 30.32
C THR A 20 3.15 0.28 29.01
N PRO A 21 3.78 -0.35 28.00
CA PRO A 21 3.06 -0.75 26.81
C PRO A 21 1.96 -1.75 27.19
N PRO A 22 0.77 -1.69 26.55
CA PRO A 22 -0.23 -2.73 26.77
C PRO A 22 0.40 -4.07 26.38
N ILE A 23 0.44 -5.00 27.33
CA ILE A 23 0.75 -6.39 27.04
C ILE A 23 -0.45 -6.91 26.23
N ASN A 24 -0.46 -6.64 24.93
CA ASN A 24 -1.18 -7.50 24.02
C ASN A 24 -0.44 -8.84 24.10
N ALA A 25 -1.01 -9.78 24.86
CA ALA A 25 -0.61 -11.17 24.84
C ALA A 25 -1.02 -11.79 23.48
N THR A 26 -0.50 -11.26 22.39
CA THR A 26 -0.23 -12.10 21.23
C THR A 26 1.11 -12.72 21.50
N ALA A 27 1.10 -13.99 21.92
CA ALA A 27 2.28 -14.83 21.84
C ALA A 27 2.67 -14.97 20.36
N ALA A 28 3.33 -13.94 19.81
CA ALA A 28 4.07 -14.05 18.57
C ALA A 28 5.41 -14.69 18.94
N SER A 29 5.37 -16.01 19.13
CA SER A 29 6.59 -16.80 18.98
C SER A 29 7.00 -16.66 17.51
N PHE A 30 8.02 -15.84 17.25
CA PHE A 30 8.81 -15.96 16.03
C PHE A 30 9.60 -17.27 16.13
N ASN A 31 8.92 -18.39 15.91
CA ASN A 31 9.60 -19.58 15.47
C ASN A 31 9.98 -19.34 14.01
N GLU A 32 11.17 -18.79 13.84
CA GLU A 32 11.99 -18.96 12.65
C GLU A 32 12.37 -20.44 12.52
N THR A 33 11.38 -21.33 12.43
CA THR A 33 11.57 -22.59 11.76
C THR A 33 11.36 -22.27 10.30
N ALA A 34 12.46 -21.96 9.62
CA ALA A 34 12.58 -22.14 8.19
C ALA A 34 11.76 -23.37 7.83
N ALA A 35 10.69 -23.16 7.05
CA ALA A 35 9.82 -24.23 6.62
C ALA A 35 10.73 -25.30 6.03
N ALA A 36 10.94 -26.39 6.78
CA ALA A 36 11.47 -27.60 6.19
C ALA A 36 10.60 -27.84 4.96
N PRO A 37 11.18 -28.05 3.76
CA PRO A 37 10.37 -28.30 2.58
C PRO A 37 9.56 -29.54 2.92
N SER A 38 8.29 -29.34 3.27
CA SER A 38 7.37 -30.44 3.40
C SER A 38 7.45 -31.12 2.04
N SER A 39 7.67 -32.42 2.07
CA SER A 39 7.75 -33.28 0.90
C SER A 39 6.35 -33.38 0.28
N CYS A 40 5.83 -32.24 -0.17
CA CYS A 40 4.53 -32.15 -0.77
C CYS A 40 4.65 -32.72 -2.18
N ARG A 41 4.07 -33.91 -2.35
CA ARG A 41 3.91 -34.58 -3.65
C ARG A 41 2.59 -34.14 -4.26
N GLY A 42 2.55 -32.89 -4.72
CA GLY A 42 1.37 -32.30 -5.36
C GLY A 42 1.78 -31.25 -6.39
N THR A 43 0.78 -30.64 -7.02
CA THR A 43 1.06 -29.47 -7.87
C THR A 43 1.51 -28.28 -7.02
N ILE A 44 2.24 -27.32 -7.60
CA ILE A 44 2.63 -26.08 -6.90
C ILE A 44 1.42 -25.40 -6.25
N ALA A 45 0.24 -25.43 -6.88
CA ALA A 45 -0.99 -24.86 -6.33
C ALA A 45 -1.47 -25.57 -5.04
N GLU A 46 -1.32 -26.90 -4.93
CA GLU A 46 -1.70 -27.64 -3.72
C GLU A 46 -0.68 -27.47 -2.59
N CYS A 47 0.61 -27.46 -2.93
CA CYS A 47 1.68 -27.37 -1.95
C CYS A 47 1.87 -25.95 -1.40
N ASN A 48 1.43 -24.94 -2.14
CA ASN A 48 1.62 -23.54 -1.84
C ASN A 48 0.34 -22.82 -1.38
N LYS A 49 -0.71 -23.57 -1.02
CA LYS A 49 -2.02 -23.03 -0.65
C LYS A 49 -1.96 -22.01 0.48
N ASP A 50 -1.12 -22.26 1.47
CA ASP A 50 -0.95 -21.34 2.61
C ASP A 50 -0.18 -20.07 2.22
N LEU A 51 0.71 -20.15 1.22
CA LEU A 51 1.48 -19.02 0.70
C LEU A 51 0.65 -18.10 -0.21
N GLU A 52 -0.35 -18.62 -0.93
CA GLU A 52 -1.30 -17.77 -1.67
C GLU A 52 -2.12 -16.88 -0.73
N MET A 53 -2.46 -17.36 0.47
CA MET A 53 -3.16 -16.56 1.49
C MET A 53 -2.25 -15.53 2.17
N LEU A 54 -0.93 -15.70 2.08
CA LEU A 54 0.07 -14.76 2.59
C LEU A 54 0.42 -13.66 1.57
N MET A 55 0.00 -13.80 0.31
CA MET A 55 0.15 -12.73 -0.66
C MET A 55 -0.90 -11.65 -0.40
N GLU A 56 -0.46 -10.50 0.09
CA GLU A 56 -1.33 -9.35 0.26
C GLU A 56 -2.01 -8.99 -1.07
N SER A 57 -3.34 -8.77 -1.03
CA SER A 57 -4.07 -8.28 -2.20
C SER A 57 -3.48 -6.94 -2.66
N GLU A 58 -3.49 -6.66 -3.98
CA GLU A 58 -3.04 -5.35 -4.51
C GLU A 58 -3.79 -4.18 -3.86
N ILE A 59 -5.00 -4.45 -3.35
CA ILE A 59 -5.82 -3.54 -2.55
C ILE A 59 -5.08 -3.07 -1.29
N THR A 60 -4.36 -3.97 -0.61
CA THR A 60 -3.55 -3.65 0.58
C THR A 60 -2.33 -2.78 0.23
N ARG A 61 -1.80 -2.91 -0.99
CA ARG A 61 -0.68 -2.09 -1.50
C ARG A 61 -1.12 -0.72 -2.03
N ARG A 62 -2.43 -0.50 -2.22
CA ARG A 62 -2.97 0.84 -2.53
C ARG A 62 -3.02 1.67 -1.26
N PHE A 63 -1.86 2.22 -0.89
CA PHE A 63 -1.79 3.30 0.08
C PHE A 63 -2.51 4.51 -0.52
N LEU A 64 -3.72 4.83 -0.03
CA LEU A 64 -4.37 6.10 -0.35
C LEU A 64 -3.39 7.21 0.06
N GLU A 65 -2.99 8.02 -0.91
CA GLU A 65 -2.05 9.10 -0.72
C GLU A 65 -2.43 9.94 0.52
N GLN A 66 -1.54 10.05 1.51
CA GLN A 66 -1.72 10.87 2.72
C GLN A 66 -1.60 12.37 2.39
N LYS A 67 -2.39 12.86 1.44
CA LYS A 67 -2.53 14.29 1.21
C LYS A 67 -3.48 14.86 2.26
N LYS A 68 -3.04 15.95 2.92
CA LYS A 68 -3.84 16.72 3.88
C LYS A 68 -5.14 17.28 3.28
N TYR A 69 -5.21 17.37 1.95
CA TYR A 69 -6.36 17.90 1.23
C TYR A 69 -6.75 16.96 0.10
N ILE A 70 -8.05 16.66 0.04
CA ILE A 70 -8.69 16.07 -1.14
C ILE A 70 -8.61 17.11 -2.27
N SER A 71 -8.26 16.69 -3.49
CA SER A 71 -8.17 17.63 -4.61
C SER A 71 -9.50 18.37 -4.81
N PRO A 72 -9.52 19.67 -5.15
CA PRO A 72 -10.76 20.45 -5.24
C PRO A 72 -11.84 19.87 -6.17
N GLY A 73 -11.44 19.09 -7.17
CA GLY A 73 -12.38 18.35 -8.03
C GLY A 73 -13.05 17.17 -7.32
N ALA A 74 -12.39 16.53 -6.36
CA ALA A 74 -12.92 15.37 -5.65
C ALA A 74 -13.98 15.70 -4.60
N LEU A 75 -14.18 16.97 -4.24
CA LEU A 75 -15.29 17.42 -3.37
C LEU A 75 -16.57 17.77 -4.15
N LYS A 76 -16.54 17.68 -5.48
CA LYS A 76 -17.69 17.98 -6.34
C LYS A 76 -18.22 16.67 -6.92
N PRO A 77 -19.32 16.10 -6.39
CA PRO A 77 -19.77 14.76 -6.77
C PRO A 77 -20.09 14.65 -8.27
N ASP A 78 -20.59 15.72 -8.87
CA ASP A 78 -21.00 15.74 -10.28
C ASP A 78 -19.89 16.22 -11.23
N GLN A 79 -18.72 16.60 -10.73
CA GLN A 79 -17.63 17.15 -11.55
C GLN A 79 -16.42 16.21 -11.57
N PRO A 80 -15.88 15.86 -12.75
CA PRO A 80 -14.66 15.05 -12.81
C PRO A 80 -13.47 15.83 -12.27
N VAL A 81 -12.45 15.10 -11.78
CA VAL A 81 -11.23 15.65 -11.17
C VAL A 81 -10.44 16.56 -12.14
N CYS A 82 -10.63 16.38 -13.44
CA CYS A 82 -9.93 17.08 -14.51
C CYS A 82 -10.78 17.04 -15.80
N ASN A 83 -10.46 17.89 -16.78
CA ASN A 83 -11.23 18.05 -18.03
C ASN A 83 -10.92 16.93 -19.07
N GLY A 84 -11.00 15.66 -18.66
CA GLY A 84 -10.55 14.50 -19.44
C GLY A 84 -11.51 13.98 -20.50
N GLY A 85 -12.64 14.64 -20.74
CA GLY A 85 -13.62 14.21 -21.74
C GLY A 85 -15.04 14.67 -21.42
N ALA A 86 -15.94 14.43 -22.36
CA ALA A 86 -17.38 14.60 -22.17
C ALA A 86 -17.96 13.50 -21.25
N ALA A 87 -19.16 13.69 -20.74
CA ALA A 87 -19.87 12.66 -19.98
C ALA A 87 -19.95 11.34 -20.77
N GLY A 88 -19.57 10.22 -20.15
CA GLY A 88 -19.50 8.91 -20.79
C GLY A 88 -18.24 8.65 -21.64
N ALA A 89 -17.37 9.63 -21.84
CA ALA A 89 -16.06 9.42 -22.46
C ALA A 89 -15.01 8.99 -21.42
N PRO A 90 -14.01 8.19 -21.81
CA PRO A 90 -12.90 7.89 -20.92
C PRO A 90 -12.07 9.16 -20.64
N TYR A 91 -11.53 9.27 -19.41
CA TYR A 91 -10.68 10.40 -18.99
C TYR A 91 -9.40 10.58 -19.82
N SER A 92 -9.04 9.58 -20.62
CA SER A 92 -7.91 9.62 -21.55
C SER A 92 -8.19 10.39 -22.85
N ARG A 93 -9.47 10.64 -23.17
CA ARG A 93 -9.84 11.23 -24.48
C ARG A 93 -9.59 12.73 -24.53
N GLY A 94 -9.70 13.43 -23.40
CA GLY A 94 -9.47 14.87 -23.27
C GLY A 94 -8.07 15.20 -22.71
N GLY A 95 -7.61 16.41 -22.98
CA GLY A 95 -6.35 16.92 -22.43
C GLY A 95 -6.46 17.22 -20.93
N GLY A 96 -5.39 16.92 -20.18
CA GLY A 96 -5.23 17.41 -18.81
C GLY A 96 -5.63 16.45 -17.67
N CYS A 97 -6.09 15.24 -17.98
CA CYS A 97 -6.31 14.20 -16.96
C CYS A 97 -5.18 13.16 -16.88
N LEU A 98 -4.69 12.72 -18.04
CA LEU A 98 -3.57 11.79 -18.11
C LEU A 98 -2.32 12.52 -18.61
N PRO A 99 -1.14 12.19 -18.06
CA PRO A 99 0.11 12.63 -18.65
C PRO A 99 0.29 12.02 -20.04
N ALA A 100 1.18 12.61 -20.84
CA ALA A 100 1.56 12.03 -22.12
C ALA A 100 2.06 10.58 -21.92
N PRO A 101 1.73 9.65 -22.84
CA PRO A 101 2.15 8.26 -22.72
C PRO A 101 3.69 8.18 -22.63
N SER A 102 4.18 7.54 -21.58
CA SER A 102 5.64 7.44 -21.33
C SER A 102 6.34 6.44 -22.25
N ASN A 103 5.59 5.53 -22.87
CA ASN A 103 6.11 4.54 -23.80
C ASN A 103 5.78 4.97 -25.24
N THR A 104 6.82 5.20 -26.04
CA THR A 104 6.67 5.38 -27.48
C THR A 104 6.31 4.04 -28.13
N TYR A 105 5.40 4.07 -29.11
CA TYR A 105 5.01 2.87 -29.87
C TYR A 105 6.22 2.20 -30.54
N HIS A 106 7.17 3.02 -30.98
CA HIS A 106 8.45 2.56 -31.47
C HIS A 106 9.40 2.45 -30.28
N ARG A 107 9.67 1.22 -29.83
CA ARG A 107 10.91 0.94 -29.12
C ARG A 107 12.02 1.03 -30.16
N GLY A 108 12.82 2.08 -30.11
CA GLY A 108 13.97 2.20 -31.01
C GLY A 108 14.86 0.97 -30.86
N CYS A 109 15.22 0.34 -31.97
CA CYS A 109 16.23 -0.70 -31.93
C CYS A 109 17.61 -0.04 -31.80
N SER A 110 18.25 -0.17 -30.64
CA SER A 110 19.66 0.23 -30.53
C SER A 110 20.53 -0.80 -31.25
N ARG A 111 21.66 -0.37 -31.80
CA ARG A 111 22.62 -1.24 -32.51
C ARG A 111 23.06 -2.45 -31.67
N TYR A 112 23.08 -2.31 -30.34
CA TYR A 112 23.40 -3.39 -29.41
C TYR A 112 22.39 -4.55 -29.47
N TYR A 113 21.11 -4.26 -29.67
CA TYR A 113 20.05 -5.27 -29.66
C TYR A 113 19.91 -6.04 -30.99
N GLN A 114 20.62 -5.63 -32.05
CA GLN A 114 20.63 -6.29 -33.37
C GLN A 114 19.24 -6.72 -33.84
N CYS A 115 18.24 -5.86 -33.68
CA CYS A 115 16.89 -6.19 -34.11
C CYS A 115 16.88 -6.36 -35.63
N ARG A 116 16.04 -7.28 -36.09
CA ARG A 116 15.84 -7.49 -37.51
C ARG A 116 15.10 -6.25 -38.04
N ASP A 117 15.81 -5.36 -38.73
CA ASP A 117 15.17 -4.28 -39.48
C ASP A 117 14.21 -4.92 -40.48
N ASP A 118 12.91 -4.66 -40.34
CA ASP A 118 11.96 -4.97 -41.40
C ASP A 118 12.21 -3.92 -42.49
N ALA A 119 12.66 -4.39 -43.66
CA ALA A 119 12.99 -3.58 -44.84
C ALA A 119 11.90 -2.59 -45.26
#